data_AF-A0A100HJM2-F1
#
_entry.id   AF-A0A100HJM2-F1
#
_cell.length_a   1.000
_cell.length_b   1.000
_cell.length_c   1.000
_cell.angle_alpha   90.00
_cell.angle_beta   90.00
_cell.angle_gamma   90.00
#
_symmetry.space_group_name_H-M   'P 1'
#
loop_
_entity.id
_entity.type
_entity.pdbx_description
1 polymer ?
#
loop_
_entity_poly.entity_id
_entity_poly.type
_entity_poly.pdbx_seq_one_letter_code
_entity_poly.pdbx_strand_id
1 'polypeptide(L)'
;MDRPGSLVGEADTPTEGVRTRLPDVWPLGPTPLTDQALVRADPALLGPMQEQRDAILTAIREPAGALHTDLHGGQLLWRGGRLLALLDFGDAARGPLAWDLASVAFFHGWAVADHVAGGAGIRMGAEAAAFGLLLAQHRARRAQDEQKRARAVAFAWHCIEQLGRVNPG
;
A
#
# COMPACT_ATOMS: atom_id res chain seq x y z
N MET A 1 -28.31 -4.06 2.68
CA MET A 1 -29.13 -2.95 3.19
C MET A 1 -28.39 -1.68 2.76
N ASP A 2 -28.84 -1.04 1.69
CA ASP A 2 -28.20 0.17 1.19
C ASP A 2 -28.41 1.30 2.19
N ARG A 3 -27.32 1.95 2.61
CA ARG A 3 -27.40 3.10 3.52
C ARG A 3 -27.71 4.36 2.68
N PRO A 4 -28.86 5.00 2.87
CA PRO A 4 -29.14 6.29 2.26
C PRO A 4 -28.30 7.35 2.99
N GLY A 5 -27.11 7.62 2.49
CA GLY A 5 -26.21 8.62 3.05
C GLY A 5 -25.09 8.96 2.07
N SER A 6 -24.64 10.21 2.10
CA SER A 6 -23.44 10.62 1.38
C SER A 6 -22.22 9.90 1.97
N LEU A 7 -21.30 9.46 1.13
CA LEU A 7 -19.99 8.99 1.56
C LEU A 7 -19.20 10.19 2.09
N VAL A 8 -19.04 10.28 3.41
CA VAL A 8 -18.28 11.34 4.09
C VAL A 8 -17.02 10.71 4.67
N GLY A 9 -15.86 11.26 4.35
CA GLY A 9 -14.59 10.83 4.94
C GLY A 9 -14.52 11.21 6.43
N GLU A 10 -13.88 10.38 7.24
CA GLU A 10 -13.74 10.63 8.69
C GLU A 10 -12.63 11.62 9.03
N ALA A 11 -11.74 11.94 8.09
CA ALA A 11 -10.55 12.76 8.30
C ALA A 11 -10.58 14.04 7.46
N ASP A 12 -10.04 15.12 8.03
CA ASP A 12 -10.01 16.45 7.41
C ASP A 12 -9.00 16.57 6.25
N THR A 13 -8.00 15.67 6.20
CA THR A 13 -7.01 15.64 5.12
C THR A 13 -6.74 14.21 4.64
N PRO A 14 -6.31 14.00 3.39
CA PRO A 14 -5.92 12.68 2.89
C PRO A 14 -4.82 12.01 3.73
N THR A 15 -3.84 12.78 4.20
CA THR A 15 -2.75 12.27 5.04
C THR A 15 -3.28 11.73 6.37
N GLU A 16 -4.19 12.45 7.02
CA GLU A 16 -4.86 11.94 8.22
C GLU A 16 -5.74 10.73 7.90
N GLY A 17 -6.38 10.68 6.72
CA GLY A 17 -7.12 9.51 6.25
C GLY A 17 -6.26 8.26 6.05
N VAL A 18 -4.99 8.41 5.64
CA VAL A 18 -4.05 7.28 5.61
C VAL A 18 -3.75 6.79 7.03
N ARG A 19 -3.60 7.70 8.00
CA ARG A 19 -3.34 7.34 9.40
C ARG A 19 -4.49 6.59 10.06
N THR A 20 -5.74 6.93 9.77
CA THR A 20 -6.88 6.19 10.34
C THR A 20 -6.89 4.72 9.91
N ARG A 21 -6.32 4.41 8.74
CA ARG A 21 -6.20 3.05 8.21
C ARG A 21 -4.90 2.34 8.57
N LEU A 22 -3.83 3.10 8.79
CA LEU A 22 -2.50 2.59 9.11
C LEU A 22 -1.98 3.13 10.46
N PRO A 23 -2.75 3.03 11.57
CA PRO A 23 -2.52 3.81 12.78
C PRO A 23 -1.20 3.52 13.51
N ASP A 24 -0.63 2.32 13.35
CA ASP A 24 0.60 1.90 14.02
C ASP A 24 1.77 1.69 13.07
N VAL A 25 1.65 2.11 11.81
CA VAL A 25 2.68 1.88 10.80
C VAL A 25 3.68 3.03 10.79
N TRP A 26 4.97 2.74 10.96
CA TRP A 26 6.02 3.75 10.86
C TRP A 26 6.14 4.28 9.42
N PRO A 27 6.41 5.58 9.18
CA PRO A 27 6.68 6.65 10.15
C PRO A 27 5.43 7.43 10.60
N LEU A 28 4.24 6.87 10.40
CA LEU A 28 2.96 7.56 10.63
C LEU A 28 2.41 7.35 12.05
N GLY A 29 2.60 6.14 12.57
CA GLY A 29 2.13 5.71 13.88
C GLY A 29 3.17 5.87 14.99
N PRO A 30 2.76 5.64 16.25
CA PRO A 30 3.62 5.84 17.42
C PRO A 30 4.67 4.74 17.59
N THR A 31 4.50 3.58 16.95
CA THR A 31 5.42 2.44 17.08
C THR A 31 6.74 2.70 16.33
N PRO A 32 7.90 2.71 17.01
CA PRO A 32 9.19 2.89 16.36
C PRO A 32 9.48 1.83 15.30
N LEU A 33 10.27 2.17 14.27
CA LEU A 33 10.62 1.24 13.17
C LEU A 33 11.25 -0.07 13.68
N THR A 34 12.10 0.00 14.70
CA THR A 34 12.74 -1.17 15.34
C THR A 34 11.75 -2.15 15.95
N ASP A 35 10.56 -1.67 16.31
CA ASP A 35 9.50 -2.47 16.94
C ASP A 35 8.44 -2.97 15.94
N GLN A 36 8.52 -2.56 14.68
CA GLN A 36 7.59 -2.98 13.65
C GLN A 36 7.72 -4.49 13.39
N ALA A 37 6.58 -5.17 13.25
CA ALA A 37 6.52 -6.62 13.04
C ALA A 37 7.32 -7.08 11.81
N LEU A 38 7.43 -6.22 10.80
CA LEU A 38 8.21 -6.45 9.59
C LEU A 38 9.72 -6.49 9.88
N VAL A 39 10.25 -5.48 10.58
CA VAL A 39 11.67 -5.39 10.97
C VAL A 39 12.03 -6.45 12.01
N ARG A 40 11.11 -6.81 12.90
CA ARG A 40 11.33 -7.94 13.82
C ARG A 40 11.45 -9.28 13.10
N ALA A 41 10.76 -9.44 11.97
CA ALA A 41 10.85 -10.66 11.16
C ALA A 41 12.14 -10.70 10.33
N ASP A 42 12.60 -9.55 9.85
CA ASP A 42 13.88 -9.41 9.16
C ASP A 42 14.59 -8.10 9.59
N PRO A 43 15.51 -8.18 10.58
CA PRO A 43 16.22 -7.01 11.08
C PRO A 43 17.08 -6.30 10.03
N ALA A 44 17.45 -6.96 8.93
CA ALA A 44 18.23 -6.35 7.86
C ALA A 44 17.45 -5.27 7.09
N LEU A 45 16.11 -5.24 7.21
CA LEU A 45 15.27 -4.18 6.65
C LEU A 45 15.43 -2.82 7.35
N LEU A 46 15.97 -2.78 8.59
CA LEU A 46 15.98 -1.56 9.40
C LEU A 46 16.68 -0.38 8.69
N GLY A 47 17.92 -0.57 8.24
CA GLY A 47 18.70 0.47 7.56
C GLY A 47 18.04 0.94 6.27
N PRO A 48 17.77 0.04 5.31
CA PRO A 48 17.11 0.38 4.06
C PRO A 48 15.76 1.06 4.24
N MET A 49 14.90 0.60 5.16
CA MET A 49 13.62 1.25 5.41
C MET A 49 13.77 2.65 6.02
N GLN A 50 14.74 2.83 6.92
CA GLN A 50 15.02 4.13 7.54
C GLN A 50 15.46 5.16 6.47
N GLU A 51 16.25 4.76 5.48
CA GLU A 51 16.67 5.60 4.35
C GLU A 51 15.48 6.06 3.48
N GLN A 52 14.41 5.28 3.41
CA GLN A 52 13.22 5.61 2.61
C GLN A 52 12.19 6.48 3.36
N ARG A 53 12.50 6.96 4.58
CA ARG A 53 11.55 7.73 5.40
C ARG A 53 10.93 8.90 4.65
N ASP A 54 11.74 9.71 4.00
CA ASP A 54 11.28 10.94 3.34
C ASP A 54 10.49 10.63 2.06
N ALA A 55 10.88 9.57 1.34
CA ALA A 55 10.09 9.06 0.21
C ALA A 55 8.70 8.61 0.66
N ILE A 56 8.59 7.91 1.80
CA ILE A 56 7.30 7.51 2.38
C ILE A 56 6.47 8.73 2.76
N LEU A 57 7.06 9.71 3.47
CA LEU A 57 6.36 10.93 3.86
C LEU A 57 5.94 11.82 2.69
N THR A 58 6.63 11.71 1.56
CA THR A 58 6.27 12.37 0.31
C THR A 58 5.12 11.66 -0.37
N ALA A 59 5.20 10.33 -0.52
CA ALA A 59 4.19 9.51 -1.18
C ALA A 59 2.79 9.62 -0.55
N ILE A 60 2.71 9.82 0.78
CA ILE A 60 1.40 10.00 1.45
C ILE A 60 0.74 11.36 1.19
N ARG A 61 1.49 12.34 0.66
CA ARG A 61 1.02 13.71 0.37
C ARG A 61 0.63 13.91 -1.09
N GLU A 62 0.86 12.90 -1.94
CA GLU A 62 0.47 12.92 -3.35
C GLU A 62 -1.03 13.19 -3.54
N PRO A 63 -1.45 13.68 -4.72
CA PRO A 63 -2.85 13.94 -5.02
C PRO A 63 -3.77 12.76 -4.68
N ALA A 64 -4.81 13.06 -3.92
CA ALA A 64 -5.68 12.04 -3.35
C ALA A 64 -6.93 11.79 -4.21
N GLY A 65 -7.19 10.51 -4.48
CA GLY A 65 -8.39 10.01 -5.15
C GLY A 65 -9.17 9.04 -4.27
N ALA A 66 -10.27 8.51 -4.80
CA ALA A 66 -10.98 7.39 -4.18
C ALA A 66 -10.20 6.10 -4.41
N LEU A 67 -10.04 5.31 -3.35
CA LEU A 67 -9.23 4.09 -3.31
C LEU A 67 -10.04 2.92 -2.80
N HIS A 68 -9.64 1.72 -3.21
CA HIS A 68 -10.13 0.47 -2.65
C HIS A 68 -9.28 -0.02 -1.46
N THR A 69 -7.96 0.20 -1.51
CA THR A 69 -6.90 -0.09 -0.52
C THR A 69 -6.53 -1.55 -0.26
N ASP A 70 -7.37 -2.49 -0.68
CA ASP A 70 -7.17 -3.94 -0.44
C ASP A 70 -7.27 -4.82 -1.71
N LEU A 71 -7.02 -4.30 -2.91
CA LEU A 71 -7.22 -4.99 -4.21
C LEU A 71 -6.53 -6.37 -4.36
N HIS A 72 -7.13 -7.43 -3.80
CA HIS A 72 -6.70 -8.81 -3.92
C HIS A 72 -7.65 -9.61 -4.79
N GLY A 73 -7.17 -10.70 -5.40
CA GLY A 73 -7.93 -11.47 -6.41
C GLY A 73 -9.35 -11.93 -6.02
N GLY A 74 -9.68 -12.00 -4.73
CA GLY A 74 -11.01 -12.37 -4.25
C GLY A 74 -12.06 -11.26 -4.41
N GLN A 75 -11.64 -10.02 -4.65
CA GLN A 75 -12.52 -8.85 -4.81
C GLN A 75 -12.83 -8.56 -6.28
N LEU A 76 -12.17 -9.24 -7.23
CA LEU A 76 -12.32 -9.02 -8.66
C LEU A 76 -13.14 -10.14 -9.29
N LEU A 77 -14.33 -9.82 -9.82
CA LEU A 77 -15.12 -10.75 -10.61
C LEU A 77 -14.84 -10.55 -12.10
N TRP A 78 -14.51 -11.63 -12.79
CA TRP A 78 -14.19 -11.60 -14.22
C TRP A 78 -15.22 -12.39 -15.04
N ARG A 79 -15.54 -11.89 -16.24
CA ARG A 79 -16.36 -12.61 -17.22
C ARG A 79 -15.84 -12.34 -18.63
N GLY A 80 -15.49 -13.40 -19.36
CA GLY A 80 -14.98 -13.27 -20.73
C GLY A 80 -13.73 -12.40 -20.84
N GLY A 81 -12.80 -12.51 -19.88
CA GLY A 81 -11.57 -11.71 -19.85
C GLY A 81 -11.75 -10.24 -19.46
N ARG A 82 -12.95 -9.83 -19.06
CA ARG A 82 -13.26 -8.45 -18.64
C ARG A 82 -13.63 -8.41 -17.17
N LEU A 83 -13.19 -7.37 -16.47
CA LEU A 83 -13.63 -7.10 -15.10
C LEU A 83 -15.14 -6.79 -15.13
N LEU A 84 -15.91 -7.63 -14.45
CA LEU A 84 -17.37 -7.53 -14.33
C LEU A 84 -17.77 -6.71 -13.11
N ALA A 85 -17.08 -6.91 -11.99
CA ALA A 85 -17.35 -6.19 -10.75
C ALA A 85 -16.10 -6.11 -9.87
N LEU A 86 -16.05 -5.04 -9.08
CA LEU A 86 -15.16 -4.89 -7.93
C LEU A 86 -16.03 -4.94 -6.67
N LEU A 87 -15.62 -5.74 -5.69
CA LEU A 87 -16.39 -6.03 -4.48
C LEU A 87 -15.62 -5.58 -3.24
N ASP A 88 -16.35 -5.44 -2.12
CA ASP A 88 -15.79 -5.22 -0.78
C ASP A 88 -15.06 -3.87 -0.59
N PHE A 89 -15.81 -2.79 -0.76
CA PHE A 89 -15.37 -1.42 -0.47
C PHE A 89 -15.37 -1.10 1.03
N GLY A 90 -15.39 -2.09 1.93
CA GLY A 90 -15.35 -1.86 3.38
C GLY A 90 -14.09 -1.11 3.81
N ASP A 91 -13.00 -1.32 3.07
CA ASP A 91 -11.73 -0.64 3.29
C ASP A 91 -11.50 0.60 2.40
N ALA A 92 -12.50 1.03 1.63
CA ALA A 92 -12.37 2.19 0.77
C ALA A 92 -11.98 3.46 1.55
N ALA A 93 -11.17 4.30 0.92
CA ALA A 93 -10.65 5.52 1.52
C ALA A 93 -10.39 6.59 0.46
N ARG A 94 -10.21 7.84 0.90
CA ARG A 94 -9.63 8.88 0.06
C ARG A 94 -8.16 9.04 0.41
N GLY A 95 -7.27 8.82 -0.56
CA GLY A 95 -5.83 8.86 -0.33
C GLY A 95 -5.02 8.83 -1.63
N PRO A 96 -3.68 8.73 -1.53
CA PRO A 96 -2.80 8.67 -2.68
C PRO A 96 -3.09 7.47 -3.59
N LEU A 97 -3.18 7.70 -4.91
CA LEU A 97 -3.40 6.63 -5.89
C LEU A 97 -2.31 5.53 -5.83
N ALA A 98 -1.11 5.91 -5.38
CA ALA A 98 0.00 5.00 -5.10
C ALA A 98 -0.38 3.83 -4.18
N TRP A 99 -1.37 3.99 -3.31
CA TRP A 99 -1.82 2.91 -2.41
C TRP A 99 -2.47 1.76 -3.18
N ASP A 100 -3.42 2.03 -4.08
CA ASP A 100 -4.06 0.97 -4.85
C ASP A 100 -3.05 0.27 -5.77
N LEU A 101 -2.12 1.02 -6.35
CA LEU A 101 -1.02 0.45 -7.14
C LEU A 101 -0.11 -0.44 -6.28
N ALA A 102 0.24 -0.02 -5.07
CA ALA A 102 1.00 -0.83 -4.12
C ALA A 102 0.24 -2.09 -3.69
N SER A 103 -1.09 -2.00 -3.52
CA SER A 103 -1.95 -3.14 -3.21
C SER A 103 -1.96 -4.16 -4.35
N VAL A 104 -2.17 -3.69 -5.59
CA VAL A 104 -2.07 -4.55 -6.78
C VAL A 104 -0.70 -5.19 -6.87
N ALA A 105 0.38 -4.42 -6.65
CA ALA A 105 1.74 -4.95 -6.67
C ALA A 105 1.96 -6.03 -5.60
N PHE A 106 1.42 -5.85 -4.39
CA PHE A 106 1.52 -6.83 -3.31
C PHE A 106 0.80 -8.14 -3.65
N PHE A 107 -0.39 -8.06 -4.22
CA PHE A 107 -1.24 -9.23 -4.48
C PHE A 107 -0.94 -9.93 -5.80
N HIS A 108 -0.58 -9.17 -6.83
CA HIS A 108 -0.51 -9.61 -8.22
C HIS A 108 0.87 -9.37 -8.87
N GLY A 109 1.78 -8.68 -8.19
CA GLY A 109 3.13 -8.38 -8.67
C GLY A 109 3.23 -7.06 -9.43
N TRP A 110 4.46 -6.53 -9.50
CA TRP A 110 4.75 -5.21 -10.09
C TRP A 110 4.38 -5.11 -11.57
N ALA A 111 4.56 -6.17 -12.36
CA ALA A 111 4.21 -6.16 -13.78
C ALA A 111 2.70 -5.97 -14.00
N VAL A 112 1.87 -6.54 -13.13
CA VAL A 112 0.41 -6.35 -13.18
C VAL A 112 0.05 -4.94 -12.73
N ALA A 113 0.67 -4.44 -11.67
CA ALA A 113 0.46 -3.07 -11.20
C ALA A 113 0.82 -2.03 -12.26
N ASP A 114 1.92 -2.23 -12.99
CA ASP A 114 2.33 -1.36 -14.10
C ASP A 114 1.31 -1.39 -15.26
N HIS A 115 0.81 -2.58 -15.62
CA HIS A 115 -0.24 -2.71 -16.62
C HIS A 115 -1.54 -1.99 -16.20
N VAL A 116 -1.94 -2.11 -14.93
CA VAL A 116 -3.11 -1.41 -14.38
C VAL A 116 -2.89 0.11 -14.38
N ALA A 117 -1.71 0.58 -13.98
CA ALA A 117 -1.36 2.00 -14.02
C ALA A 117 -1.47 2.56 -15.44
N GLY A 118 -0.88 1.86 -16.43
CA GLY A 118 -0.96 2.23 -17.84
C GLY A 118 -2.40 2.26 -18.37
N GLY A 119 -3.22 1.28 -18.01
CA GLY A 119 -4.65 1.25 -18.36
C GLY A 119 -5.46 2.39 -17.74
N ALA A 120 -5.03 2.92 -16.60
CA ALA A 120 -5.63 4.07 -15.93
C ALA A 120 -5.05 5.42 -16.39
N GLY A 121 -4.05 5.42 -17.27
CA GLY A 121 -3.33 6.64 -17.67
C GLY A 121 -2.48 7.25 -16.56
N ILE A 122 -2.10 6.44 -15.55
CA ILE A 122 -1.30 6.84 -14.40
C ILE A 122 0.12 6.29 -14.58
N ARG A 123 1.13 7.07 -14.18
CA ARG A 123 2.52 6.58 -14.17
C ARG A 123 2.77 5.71 -12.94
N MET A 124 3.32 4.53 -13.14
CA MET A 124 3.90 3.74 -12.05
C MET A 124 5.20 4.40 -11.59
N GLY A 125 5.18 5.02 -10.41
CA GLY A 125 6.30 5.79 -9.87
C GLY A 125 6.87 5.22 -8.56
N ALA A 126 7.95 5.86 -8.08
CA ALA A 126 8.59 5.52 -6.80
C ALA A 126 7.61 5.62 -5.62
N GLU A 127 6.59 6.45 -5.74
CA GLU A 127 5.55 6.68 -4.74
C GLU A 127 4.77 5.38 -4.44
N ALA A 128 4.53 4.52 -5.44
CA ALA A 128 3.90 3.23 -5.24
C ALA A 128 4.79 2.26 -4.44
N ALA A 129 6.10 2.29 -4.70
CA ALA A 129 7.07 1.49 -3.93
C ALA A 129 7.22 2.01 -2.49
N ALA A 130 7.29 3.33 -2.30
CA ALA A 130 7.32 3.97 -0.98
C ALA A 130 6.06 3.65 -0.18
N PHE A 131 4.87 3.76 -0.79
CA PHE A 131 3.62 3.37 -0.13
C PHE A 131 3.58 1.85 0.14
N GLY A 132 4.15 1.04 -0.75
CA GLY A 132 4.31 -0.39 -0.57
C GLY A 132 5.04 -0.78 0.74
N LEU A 133 5.98 0.04 1.22
CA LEU A 133 6.63 -0.17 2.53
C LEU A 133 5.66 -0.01 3.70
N LEU A 134 4.71 0.93 3.62
CA LEU A 134 3.65 1.07 4.61
C LEU A 134 2.71 -0.15 4.59
N LEU A 135 2.35 -0.60 3.38
CA LEU A 135 1.50 -1.78 3.20
C LEU A 135 2.19 -3.06 3.72
N ALA A 136 3.48 -3.24 3.46
CA ALA A 136 4.25 -4.38 3.96
C ALA A 136 4.23 -4.45 5.49
N GLN A 137 4.46 -3.31 6.17
CA GLN A 137 4.39 -3.22 7.63
C GLN A 137 3.01 -3.59 8.15
N HIS A 138 1.96 -3.05 7.54
CA HIS A 138 0.58 -3.36 7.91
C HIS A 138 0.26 -4.86 7.76
N ARG A 139 0.68 -5.48 6.66
CA ARG A 139 0.47 -6.91 6.40
C ARG A 139 1.27 -7.79 7.34
N ALA A 140 2.53 -7.46 7.61
CA ALA A 140 3.36 -8.18 8.58
C ALA A 140 2.77 -8.14 10.00
N ARG A 141 2.20 -6.99 10.40
CA ARG A 141 1.50 -6.85 11.68
C ARG A 141 0.26 -7.73 11.76
N ARG A 142 -0.52 -7.82 10.68
CA ARG A 142 -1.76 -8.61 10.60
C ARG A 142 -1.54 -10.09 10.29
N ALA A 143 -0.31 -10.48 9.95
CA ALA A 143 0.02 -11.86 9.57
C ALA A 143 -0.27 -12.82 10.73
N GLN A 144 -1.10 -13.82 10.44
CA GLN A 144 -1.51 -14.88 11.37
C GLN A 144 -0.56 -16.08 11.35
N ASP A 145 0.31 -16.14 10.35
CA ASP A 145 1.20 -17.25 10.07
C ASP A 145 2.51 -16.73 9.47
N GLU A 146 3.54 -17.58 9.51
CA GLU A 146 4.89 -17.24 9.04
C GLU A 146 4.92 -16.99 7.53
N GLN A 147 4.11 -17.71 6.76
CA GLN A 147 4.07 -17.56 5.31
C GLN A 147 3.60 -16.15 4.88
N LYS A 148 2.55 -15.61 5.52
CA LYS A 148 2.08 -14.24 5.27
C LYS A 148 3.09 -13.20 5.72
N ARG A 149 3.80 -13.45 6.83
CA ARG A 149 4.86 -12.57 7.32
C ARG A 149 6.05 -12.54 6.35
N ALA A 150 6.50 -13.71 5.91
CA ALA A 150 7.56 -13.85 4.90
C ALA A 150 7.18 -13.19 3.57
N ARG A 151 5.92 -13.28 3.14
CA ARG A 151 5.42 -12.56 1.95
C ARG A 151 5.54 -11.04 2.12
N ALA A 152 5.20 -10.51 3.29
CA ALA A 152 5.34 -9.08 3.58
C ALA A 152 6.80 -8.63 3.59
N VAL A 153 7.71 -9.42 4.17
CA VAL A 153 9.17 -9.19 4.12
C VAL A 153 9.67 -9.18 2.68
N ALA A 154 9.35 -10.22 1.90
CA ALA A 154 9.76 -10.31 0.50
C ALA A 154 9.23 -9.12 -0.33
N PHE A 155 7.99 -8.68 -0.07
CA PHE A 155 7.45 -7.49 -0.74
C PHE A 155 8.20 -6.21 -0.35
N ALA A 156 8.55 -6.03 0.92
CA ALA A 156 9.32 -4.88 1.38
C ALA A 156 10.70 -4.79 0.69
N TRP A 157 11.40 -5.91 0.54
CA TRP A 157 12.65 -5.95 -0.21
C TRP A 157 12.47 -5.54 -1.67
N HIS A 158 11.44 -6.04 -2.36
CA HIS A 158 11.14 -5.58 -3.71
C HIS A 158 10.82 -4.07 -3.76
N CYS A 159 10.08 -3.52 -2.79
CA CYS A 159 9.86 -2.08 -2.71
C CYS A 159 11.17 -1.30 -2.61
N ILE A 160 12.10 -1.74 -1.75
CA ILE A 160 13.44 -1.12 -1.60
C ILE A 160 14.20 -1.17 -2.93
N GLU A 161 14.21 -2.32 -3.61
CA GLU A 161 14.85 -2.45 -4.92
C GLU A 161 14.24 -1.51 -5.97
N GLN A 162 12.91 -1.38 -6.01
CA GLN A 162 12.25 -0.45 -6.93
C GLN A 162 12.63 1.00 -6.64
N LEU A 163 12.71 1.39 -5.37
CA LEU A 163 13.13 2.74 -4.97
C LEU A 163 14.59 3.02 -5.34
N GLY A 164 15.49 2.03 -5.17
CA GLY A 164 16.89 2.15 -5.57
C GLY A 164 17.11 2.24 -7.08
N ARG A 165 16.22 1.68 -7.90
CA ARG A 165 16.27 1.82 -9.37
C ARG A 165 15.86 3.21 -9.85
N VAL A 166 15.02 3.92 -9.08
CA VAL A 166 14.49 5.24 -9.46
C VAL A 166 15.40 6.37 -8.99
N ASN A 167 16.27 6.14 -8.01
CA ASN A 167 17.28 7.08 -7.53
C ASN A 167 18.71 6.67 -7.97
N PRO A 168 19.13 6.91 -9.22
CA PRO A 168 20.56 7.03 -9.49
C PRO A 168 21.00 8.36 -8.85
N GLY A 169 22.00 8.30 -7.97
CA GLY A 169 22.56 9.49 -7.31
C GLY A 169 23.07 10.56 -8.26
#